data_AF-A0A250EC81-F1
#
_entry.id   AF-A0A250EC81-F1
#
_cell.length_a   1.000
_cell.length_b   1.000
_cell.length_c   1.000
_cell.angle_alpha   90.00
_cell.angle_beta   90.00
_cell.angle_gamma   90.00
#
_symmetry.space_group_name_H-M   'P 1'
#
loop_
_entity.id
_entity.type
_entity.pdbx_description
1 polymer ?
#
loop_
_entity_poly.entity_id
_entity_poly.type
_entity_poly.pdbx_seq_one_letter_code
_entity_poly.pdbx_strand_id
1 'polypeptide(L)'
;MAYQLLIILLLTTLFSCKNNKNTNELQKEYKTKSIDFEEFDVSNISVNAQTEIRSWKAFQSLMQVIVSMAPSKIKNTENLINSNPDSLLVYNRLFPVNVKTIHENATVERDWRTHNNLKDTIFRFEKKKDKELSFIQWNKFLVKNIPYTFSVFAKNFNYNTLTLSFSEKEETLIKEIFVLDSFYSEKYNEKKIKQLDDDWKELQLTFTPKNEGTHSIKLSFEEDSKNGDNILFYRPTLQIPTKYFSKIGEYSDKIIKEQSSVESSYYTVFFWLMQIEEELKQLLAEDAFPEKINVPAVKARFRLFETQVKELADNVKNNPNFQKQDVQKSIRNIQNTFNEIILRINNFYDSDLENQMQKINLQSDTIQKNNSENTNSAKDLQNSESII
;
A
#
# COMPACT_ATOMS: atom_id res chain seq x y z
N MET A 1 6.86 5.88 77.98
CA MET A 1 6.60 6.99 77.02
C MET A 1 7.13 6.76 75.60
N ALA A 2 7.85 5.67 75.29
CA ALA A 2 8.22 5.36 73.89
C ALA A 2 7.12 4.61 73.10
N TYR A 3 6.29 3.82 73.78
CA TYR A 3 5.24 3.00 73.15
C TYR A 3 4.00 3.80 72.70
N GLN A 4 3.71 4.95 73.32
CA GLN A 4 2.58 5.80 72.93
C GLN A 4 2.87 6.63 71.66
N LEU A 5 4.14 7.01 71.42
CA LEU A 5 4.55 7.72 70.21
C LEU A 5 4.54 6.81 68.96
N LEU A 6 4.83 5.51 69.13
CA LEU A 6 4.81 4.53 68.05
C LEU A 6 3.39 4.22 67.53
N ILE A 7 2.38 4.27 68.41
CA ILE A 7 0.97 4.06 68.03
C ILE A 7 0.43 5.27 67.25
N ILE A 8 0.84 6.49 67.60
CA ILE A 8 0.45 7.71 66.90
C ILE A 8 1.08 7.75 65.50
N LEU A 9 2.33 7.31 65.34
CA LEU A 9 3.00 7.24 64.04
C LEU A 9 2.32 6.22 63.09
N LEU A 10 1.90 5.06 63.62
CA LEU A 10 1.19 4.02 62.85
C LEU A 10 -0.25 4.41 62.44
N LEU A 11 -0.90 5.29 63.20
CA LEU A 11 -2.23 5.80 62.86
C LEU A 11 -2.20 6.86 61.75
N THR A 12 -1.10 7.60 61.59
CA THR A 12 -0.96 8.59 60.51
C THR A 12 -0.68 7.97 59.14
N THR A 13 -0.17 6.74 59.07
CA THR A 13 0.01 6.00 57.80
C THR A 13 -1.27 5.32 57.29
N LEU A 14 -2.32 5.23 58.12
CA LEU A 14 -3.62 4.65 57.73
C LEU A 14 -4.66 5.69 57.30
N PHE A 15 -4.35 6.99 57.38
CA PHE A 15 -5.27 8.07 57.02
C PHE A 15 -4.99 8.76 55.67
N SER A 16 -3.96 8.34 54.93
CA SER A 16 -3.75 8.80 53.55
C SER A 16 -4.39 7.85 52.54
N CYS A 17 -5.70 7.61 52.69
CA CYS A 17 -6.56 7.03 51.66
C CYS A 17 -8.04 7.25 52.03
N LYS A 18 -8.47 8.51 52.06
CA LYS A 18 -9.90 8.83 52.02
C LYS A 18 -10.17 10.17 51.39
N ASN A 19 -9.85 10.30 50.11
CA ASN A 19 -10.57 11.23 49.23
C ASN A 19 -11.61 10.42 48.46
N ASN A 20 -12.74 10.19 49.13
CA ASN A 20 -13.92 9.59 48.55
C ASN A 20 -14.62 10.66 47.69
N LYS A 21 -14.10 10.92 46.50
CA LYS A 21 -14.96 11.39 45.41
C LYS A 21 -15.49 10.14 44.73
N ASN A 22 -16.76 9.86 44.98
CA ASN A 22 -17.59 9.03 44.11
C ASN A 22 -17.59 9.65 42.71
N THR A 23 -16.53 9.42 41.94
CA THR A 23 -16.68 9.22 40.51
C THR A 23 -16.94 7.75 40.34
N ASN A 24 -18.22 7.39 40.34
CA ASN A 24 -18.68 6.35 39.44
C ASN A 24 -18.35 6.83 38.02
N GLU A 25 -17.07 6.76 37.62
CA GLU A 25 -16.78 6.38 36.26
C GLU A 25 -17.25 4.94 36.19
N LEU A 26 -18.55 4.78 35.90
CA LEU A 26 -19.01 3.62 35.16
C LEU A 26 -17.90 3.38 34.14
N GLN A 27 -17.23 2.22 34.23
CA GLN A 27 -16.51 1.68 33.08
C GLN A 27 -17.48 1.90 31.93
N LYS A 28 -17.15 2.86 31.04
CA LYS A 28 -18.00 3.14 29.89
C LYS A 28 -18.06 1.79 29.20
N GLU A 29 -19.21 1.13 29.26
CA GLU A 29 -19.49 0.07 28.31
C GLU A 29 -19.41 0.76 26.96
N TYR A 30 -18.26 0.60 26.30
CA TYR A 30 -18.05 1.06 24.95
C TYR A 30 -18.96 0.20 24.09
N LYS A 31 -20.22 0.63 23.96
CA LYS A 31 -21.17 0.06 23.00
C LYS A 31 -20.50 0.07 21.64
N THR A 32 -20.60 -1.05 20.94
CA THR A 32 -20.16 -1.23 19.56
C THR A 32 -20.67 -0.10 18.68
N LYS A 33 -19.83 0.92 18.45
CA LYS A 33 -20.11 2.00 17.50
C LYS A 33 -19.77 1.50 16.09
N SER A 34 -20.63 0.70 15.46
CA SER A 34 -20.50 0.54 14.01
C SER A 34 -20.61 1.94 13.38
N ILE A 35 -19.54 2.38 12.72
CA ILE A 35 -19.58 3.59 11.90
C ILE A 35 -20.15 3.16 10.56
N ASP A 36 -21.38 3.60 10.28
CA ASP A 36 -21.84 3.63 8.90
C ASP A 36 -21.09 4.74 8.16
N PHE A 37 -20.52 4.38 7.02
CA PHE A 37 -19.74 5.27 6.18
C PHE A 37 -20.66 5.94 5.15
N GLU A 38 -20.43 7.23 4.92
CA GLU A 38 -20.99 7.93 3.78
C GLU A 38 -20.36 7.40 2.48
N GLU A 39 -21.11 7.54 1.39
CA GLU A 39 -20.72 7.20 0.02
C GLU A 39 -19.39 7.86 -0.36
N PHE A 40 -18.40 7.04 -0.75
CA PHE A 40 -17.07 7.51 -1.12
C PHE A 40 -17.09 7.88 -2.61
N ASP A 41 -17.47 9.12 -2.91
CA ASP A 41 -17.52 9.65 -4.27
C ASP A 41 -16.10 9.95 -4.79
N VAL A 42 -15.74 9.28 -5.90
CA VAL A 42 -14.42 9.37 -6.52
C VAL A 42 -14.52 10.16 -7.82
N SER A 43 -13.66 11.17 -7.96
CA SER A 43 -13.59 11.97 -9.19
C SER A 43 -13.25 11.13 -10.41
N ASN A 44 -13.85 11.44 -11.56
CA ASN A 44 -13.55 10.76 -12.81
C ASN A 44 -12.13 11.08 -13.32
N ILE A 45 -11.45 10.07 -13.88
CA ILE A 45 -10.19 10.25 -14.61
C ILE A 45 -10.51 10.79 -16.01
N SER A 46 -9.83 11.87 -16.42
CA SER A 46 -10.04 12.49 -17.74
C SER A 46 -9.66 11.54 -18.88
N VAL A 47 -10.29 11.70 -20.05
CA VAL A 47 -10.05 10.83 -21.22
C VAL A 47 -8.56 10.79 -21.59
N ASN A 48 -7.85 11.92 -21.48
CA ASN A 48 -6.43 12.03 -21.80
C ASN A 48 -5.53 11.28 -20.80
N ALA A 49 -5.96 11.17 -19.54
CA ALA A 49 -5.23 10.46 -18.49
C ALA A 49 -5.51 8.95 -18.46
N GLN A 50 -6.65 8.50 -18.99
CA GLN A 50 -7.13 7.12 -18.83
C GLN A 50 -6.12 6.05 -19.23
N THR A 51 -5.45 6.20 -20.38
CA THR A 51 -4.55 5.16 -20.91
C THR A 51 -3.35 4.91 -19.99
N GLU A 52 -2.65 5.97 -19.58
CA GLU A 52 -1.48 5.85 -18.71
C GLU A 52 -1.87 5.49 -17.26
N ILE A 53 -3.00 6.01 -16.77
CA ILE A 53 -3.48 5.65 -15.44
C ILE A 53 -3.92 4.18 -15.38
N ARG A 54 -4.51 3.63 -16.45
CA ARG A 54 -4.87 2.21 -16.54
C ARG A 54 -3.65 1.29 -16.54
N SER A 55 -2.53 1.71 -17.12
CA SER A 55 -1.29 0.92 -17.10
C SER A 55 -0.50 1.06 -15.81
N TRP A 56 -0.76 2.10 -15.00
CA TRP A 56 -0.11 2.33 -13.72
C TRP A 56 -0.64 1.40 -12.61
N LYS A 57 -0.07 0.20 -12.53
CA LYS A 57 -0.53 -0.90 -11.64
C LYS A 57 -0.67 -0.50 -10.17
N ALA A 58 0.33 0.17 -9.59
CA ALA A 58 0.29 0.55 -8.17
C ALA A 58 -0.89 1.49 -7.87
N PHE A 59 -1.19 2.43 -8.78
CA PHE A 59 -2.35 3.30 -8.62
C PHE A 59 -3.68 2.55 -8.81
N GLN A 60 -3.72 1.59 -9.74
CA GLN A 60 -4.90 0.72 -9.90
C GLN A 60 -5.19 -0.09 -8.63
N SER A 61 -4.15 -0.66 -8.00
CA SER A 61 -4.30 -1.38 -6.73
C SER A 61 -4.80 -0.46 -5.60
N LEU A 62 -4.23 0.73 -5.45
CA LEU A 62 -4.72 1.73 -4.50
C LEU A 62 -6.20 2.11 -4.76
N MET A 63 -6.55 2.38 -6.02
CA MET A 63 -7.92 2.71 -6.43
C MET A 63 -8.90 1.58 -6.09
N GLN A 64 -8.50 0.32 -6.35
CA GLN A 64 -9.32 -0.84 -6.06
C GLN A 64 -9.56 -1.02 -4.56
N VAL A 65 -8.55 -0.78 -3.71
CA VAL A 65 -8.73 -0.78 -2.26
C VAL A 65 -9.73 0.32 -1.84
N ILE A 66 -9.55 1.55 -2.33
CA ILE A 66 -10.42 2.69 -2.02
C ILE A 66 -11.86 2.42 -2.43
N VAL A 67 -12.10 1.93 -3.65
CA VAL A 67 -13.45 1.63 -4.14
C VAL A 67 -14.08 0.42 -3.43
N SER A 68 -13.27 -0.56 -3.02
CA SER A 68 -13.76 -1.74 -2.30
C SER A 68 -14.19 -1.43 -0.86
N MET A 69 -13.85 -0.26 -0.30
CA MET A 69 -14.26 0.16 1.05
C MET A 69 -15.77 0.29 1.23
N ALA A 70 -16.51 0.61 0.16
CA ALA A 70 -17.96 0.80 0.21
C ALA A 70 -18.64 0.54 -1.16
N PRO A 71 -18.59 -0.68 -1.72
CA PRO A 71 -18.94 -0.94 -3.11
C PRO A 71 -20.42 -0.73 -3.45
N SER A 72 -21.32 -0.81 -2.47
CA SER A 72 -22.76 -0.55 -2.64
C SER A 72 -23.13 0.94 -2.62
N LYS A 73 -22.15 1.82 -2.43
CA LYS A 73 -22.35 3.25 -2.19
C LYS A 73 -21.33 4.09 -2.98
N ILE A 74 -21.07 3.76 -4.23
CA ILE A 74 -20.22 4.55 -5.14
C ILE A 74 -20.98 4.77 -6.45
N LYS A 75 -21.37 6.01 -6.72
CA LYS A 75 -21.87 6.45 -8.03
C LYS A 75 -20.69 6.62 -8.99
N ASN A 76 -20.76 5.99 -10.17
CA ASN A 76 -19.80 6.08 -11.29
C ASN A 76 -18.61 5.10 -11.30
N THR A 77 -18.85 3.81 -11.06
CA THR A 77 -17.84 2.76 -11.31
C THR A 77 -17.63 2.46 -12.80
N GLU A 78 -18.60 2.80 -13.68
CA GLU A 78 -18.61 2.39 -15.09
C GLU A 78 -17.41 2.89 -15.92
N ASN A 79 -16.84 4.06 -15.59
CA ASN A 79 -15.69 4.61 -16.31
C ASN A 79 -14.33 4.26 -15.67
N LEU A 80 -14.32 3.91 -14.39
CA LEU A 80 -13.10 3.84 -13.60
C LEU A 80 -12.49 2.44 -13.55
N ILE A 81 -13.26 1.40 -13.86
CA ILE A 81 -12.84 0.04 -13.53
C ILE A 81 -13.38 -0.96 -14.58
N ASN A 82 -12.54 -1.32 -15.56
CA ASN A 82 -12.58 -2.68 -16.12
C ASN A 82 -11.92 -3.64 -15.10
N SER A 83 -12.41 -3.70 -13.86
CA SER A 83 -11.98 -4.76 -12.94
C SER A 83 -12.69 -5.99 -13.43
N ASN A 84 -11.94 -6.86 -14.07
CA ASN A 84 -12.31 -8.25 -14.04
C ASN A 84 -12.57 -8.60 -12.56
N PRO A 85 -13.77 -9.08 -12.16
CA PRO A 85 -14.06 -9.44 -10.77
C PRO A 85 -13.13 -10.55 -10.24
N ASP A 86 -12.46 -11.25 -11.15
CA ASP A 86 -11.42 -12.25 -10.87
C ASP A 86 -9.99 -11.67 -10.84
N SER A 87 -9.80 -10.36 -11.05
CA SER A 87 -8.52 -9.69 -10.86
C SER A 87 -8.05 -9.86 -9.41
N LEU A 88 -6.80 -10.28 -9.24
CA LEU A 88 -6.19 -10.46 -7.94
C LEU A 88 -5.76 -9.10 -7.35
N LEU A 89 -6.27 -8.81 -6.15
CA LEU A 89 -5.84 -7.69 -5.31
C LEU A 89 -4.92 -8.18 -4.22
N VAL A 90 -3.89 -7.40 -3.89
CA VAL A 90 -3.11 -7.64 -2.68
C VAL A 90 -4.02 -7.40 -1.48
N TYR A 91 -4.30 -8.47 -0.73
CA TYR A 91 -5.07 -8.45 0.51
C TYR A 91 -4.16 -8.30 1.73
N ASN A 92 -2.97 -8.91 1.69
CA ASN A 92 -2.02 -8.79 2.77
C ASN A 92 -0.58 -8.89 2.26
N ARG A 93 0.27 -7.94 2.61
CA ARG A 93 1.71 -8.08 2.42
C ARG A 93 2.31 -8.87 3.59
N LEU A 94 3.03 -9.93 3.27
CA LEU A 94 3.62 -10.82 4.27
C LEU A 94 5.05 -10.36 4.53
N PHE A 95 5.27 -9.69 5.67
CA PHE A 95 6.59 -9.16 6.00
C PHE A 95 7.57 -10.28 6.37
N PRO A 96 8.70 -10.45 5.65
CA PRO A 96 9.63 -11.54 5.94
C PRO A 96 10.36 -11.37 7.26
N VAL A 97 10.56 -10.14 7.71
CA VAL A 97 11.24 -9.80 8.97
C VAL A 97 10.26 -8.99 9.82
N ASN A 98 9.58 -9.66 10.74
CA ASN A 98 8.64 -9.08 11.70
C ASN A 98 8.61 -9.96 12.96
N VAL A 99 8.31 -9.37 14.13
CA VAL A 99 8.13 -10.07 15.42
C VAL A 99 7.13 -11.23 15.34
N LYS A 100 6.13 -11.17 14.44
CA LYS A 100 5.12 -12.22 14.26
C LYS A 100 5.47 -13.26 13.20
N THR A 101 6.55 -13.07 12.45
CA THR A 101 7.00 -14.01 11.42
C THR A 101 7.87 -15.06 12.08
N ILE A 102 7.56 -16.33 11.85
CA ILE A 102 8.30 -17.45 12.42
C ILE A 102 9.42 -17.83 11.45
N HIS A 103 10.64 -17.92 11.96
CA HIS A 103 11.80 -18.46 11.25
C HIS A 103 12.25 -19.72 11.95
N GLU A 104 12.14 -20.87 11.29
CA GLU A 104 12.61 -22.16 11.82
C GLU A 104 13.84 -22.59 11.02
N ASN A 105 14.95 -22.85 11.71
CA ASN A 105 16.23 -23.27 11.10
C ASN A 105 16.71 -22.38 9.93
N ALA A 106 16.31 -21.11 9.98
CA ALA A 106 16.36 -20.17 8.89
C ALA A 106 16.96 -18.83 9.36
N THR A 107 17.61 -18.12 8.46
CA THR A 107 17.90 -16.69 8.63
C THR A 107 17.35 -15.92 7.45
N VAL A 108 16.70 -14.80 7.74
CA VAL A 108 16.18 -13.88 6.74
C VAL A 108 16.77 -12.51 7.02
N GLU A 109 17.53 -12.00 6.08
CA GLU A 109 18.13 -10.68 6.19
C GLU A 109 17.88 -9.89 4.92
N ARG A 110 17.96 -8.57 5.04
CA ARG A 110 17.90 -7.68 3.89
C ARG A 110 19.17 -7.85 3.06
N ASP A 111 19.01 -8.20 1.79
CA ASP A 111 20.11 -8.15 0.83
C ASP A 111 20.26 -6.69 0.35
N TRP A 112 21.50 -6.22 0.26
CA TRP A 112 21.82 -4.84 -0.13
C TRP A 112 21.76 -4.64 -1.64
N ARG A 113 21.73 -5.72 -2.43
CA ARG A 113 21.52 -5.64 -3.88
C ARG A 113 20.16 -5.02 -4.14
N THR A 114 20.16 -4.05 -5.03
CA THR A 114 18.95 -3.46 -5.60
C THR A 114 18.82 -3.97 -7.03
N HIS A 115 17.65 -4.48 -7.40
CA HIS A 115 17.39 -4.73 -8.81
C HIS A 115 17.18 -3.38 -9.50
N ASN A 116 17.90 -3.14 -10.60
CA ASN A 116 18.05 -1.80 -11.20
C ASN A 116 16.73 -1.09 -11.56
N ASN A 117 15.62 -1.82 -11.69
CA ASN A 117 14.30 -1.29 -11.97
C ASN A 117 13.26 -1.49 -10.84
N LEU A 118 13.60 -2.17 -9.73
CA LEU A 118 12.66 -2.47 -8.65
C LEU A 118 13.17 -1.91 -7.32
N LYS A 119 12.45 -0.92 -6.79
CA LYS A 119 12.67 -0.34 -5.45
C LYS A 119 12.14 -1.23 -4.30
N ASP A 120 11.94 -2.51 -4.55
CA ASP A 120 11.56 -3.46 -3.50
C ASP A 120 12.76 -3.82 -2.62
N THR A 121 12.47 -4.09 -1.35
CA THR A 121 13.46 -4.65 -0.44
C THR A 121 13.65 -6.13 -0.75
N ILE A 122 14.85 -6.49 -1.19
CA ILE A 122 15.26 -7.88 -1.42
C ILE A 122 15.71 -8.49 -0.10
N PHE A 123 15.35 -9.74 0.11
CA PHE A 123 15.74 -10.53 1.26
C PHE A 123 16.53 -11.77 0.81
N ARG A 124 17.53 -12.12 1.59
CA ARG A 124 18.24 -13.39 1.51
C ARG A 124 17.66 -14.34 2.55
N PHE A 125 17.13 -15.46 2.10
CA PHE A 125 16.67 -16.56 2.95
C PHE A 125 17.73 -17.65 2.93
N GLU A 126 18.34 -17.95 4.08
CA GLU A 126 19.44 -18.91 4.23
C GLU A 126 19.08 -20.01 5.24
N LYS A 127 19.35 -21.26 4.89
CA LYS A 127 19.19 -22.43 5.77
C LYS A 127 20.36 -22.56 6.74
N LYS A 128 20.09 -22.89 8.01
CA LYS A 128 21.09 -22.96 9.09
C LYS A 128 21.44 -24.36 9.58
N LYS A 129 20.65 -25.38 9.26
CA LYS A 129 20.89 -26.76 9.71
C LYS A 129 20.64 -27.76 8.59
N ASP A 130 21.52 -28.74 8.45
CA ASP A 130 21.36 -29.83 7.48
C ASP A 130 20.19 -30.76 7.85
N LYS A 131 19.50 -31.30 6.84
CA LYS A 131 18.48 -32.37 7.00
C LYS A 131 17.31 -32.05 7.94
N GLU A 132 17.14 -30.79 8.32
CA GLU A 132 15.96 -30.30 9.03
C GLU A 132 15.13 -29.41 8.10
N LEU A 133 13.82 -29.35 8.34
CA LEU A 133 12.95 -28.38 7.67
C LEU A 133 13.41 -26.96 8.03
N SER A 134 13.56 -26.12 7.02
CA SER A 134 13.89 -24.70 7.17
C SER A 134 12.82 -23.87 6.50
N PHE A 135 12.16 -22.99 7.25
CA PHE A 135 11.04 -22.23 6.73
C PHE A 135 10.87 -20.85 7.35
N ILE A 136 10.21 -20.00 6.56
CA ILE A 136 9.58 -18.76 6.97
C ILE A 136 8.07 -19.03 6.99
N GLN A 137 7.40 -18.72 8.10
CA GLN A 137 5.98 -18.97 8.26
C GLN A 137 5.24 -17.70 8.70
N TRP A 138 4.12 -17.46 8.03
CA TRP A 138 3.13 -16.46 8.41
C TRP A 138 1.84 -17.12 8.86
N ASN A 139 1.38 -16.74 10.05
CA ASN A 139 0.08 -17.15 10.56
C ASN A 139 -0.93 -16.03 10.30
N LYS A 140 -2.02 -16.35 9.62
CA LYS A 140 -3.03 -15.38 9.20
C LYS A 140 -4.44 -15.93 9.38
N PHE A 141 -5.34 -15.12 9.93
CA PHE A 141 -6.77 -15.38 9.85
C PHE A 141 -7.22 -15.39 8.39
N LEU A 142 -7.78 -16.52 7.93
CA LEU A 142 -8.38 -16.62 6.60
C LEU A 142 -9.85 -17.03 6.69
N VAL A 143 -10.66 -16.40 5.84
CA VAL A 143 -12.08 -16.69 5.71
C VAL A 143 -12.29 -17.93 4.84
N LYS A 144 -13.17 -18.82 5.30
CA LYS A 144 -13.56 -20.05 4.60
C LYS A 144 -14.09 -19.79 3.18
N ASN A 145 -13.75 -20.69 2.26
CA ASN A 145 -14.23 -20.71 0.86
C ASN A 145 -13.87 -19.46 0.04
N ILE A 146 -12.83 -18.72 0.44
CA ILE A 146 -12.25 -17.66 -0.41
C ILE A 146 -10.97 -18.22 -1.04
N PRO A 147 -10.81 -18.15 -2.37
CA PRO A 147 -9.56 -18.52 -3.01
C PRO A 147 -8.51 -17.43 -2.74
N TYR A 148 -7.41 -17.82 -2.11
CA TYR A 148 -6.25 -16.97 -1.91
C TYR A 148 -5.12 -17.41 -2.84
N THR A 149 -4.34 -16.45 -3.31
CA THR A 149 -3.10 -16.70 -4.05
C THR A 149 -1.94 -16.13 -3.26
N PHE A 150 -1.07 -17.00 -2.77
CA PHE A 150 0.22 -16.61 -2.21
C PHE A 150 1.22 -16.44 -3.35
N SER A 151 1.70 -15.22 -3.55
CA SER A 151 2.71 -14.87 -4.56
C SER A 151 4.00 -14.42 -3.91
N VAL A 152 5.14 -14.87 -4.43
CA VAL A 152 6.48 -14.41 -4.02
C VAL A 152 7.40 -14.35 -5.22
N PHE A 153 8.24 -13.32 -5.27
CA PHE A 153 9.25 -13.17 -6.30
C PHE A 153 10.55 -13.78 -5.78
N ALA A 154 11.13 -14.72 -6.51
CA ALA A 154 12.31 -15.45 -6.09
C ALA A 154 13.35 -15.56 -7.21
N LYS A 155 14.62 -15.63 -6.82
CA LYS A 155 15.77 -15.83 -7.71
C LYS A 155 16.74 -16.80 -7.07
N ASN A 156 17.29 -17.69 -7.90
CA ASN A 156 18.35 -18.61 -7.49
C ASN A 156 19.58 -17.81 -7.05
N PHE A 157 20.21 -18.22 -5.95
CA PHE A 157 21.52 -17.71 -5.55
C PHE A 157 22.57 -18.83 -5.47
N ASN A 158 22.42 -19.76 -4.52
CA ASN A 158 23.21 -20.99 -4.47
C ASN A 158 22.36 -22.25 -4.26
N TYR A 159 21.03 -22.10 -4.22
CA TYR A 159 20.07 -23.19 -4.17
C TYR A 159 18.93 -22.93 -5.16
N ASN A 160 18.46 -23.99 -5.81
CA ASN A 160 17.67 -23.90 -7.02
C ASN A 160 16.21 -24.31 -6.84
N THR A 161 15.78 -24.74 -5.65
CA THR A 161 14.38 -25.07 -5.39
C THR A 161 13.82 -24.28 -4.23
N LEU A 162 12.50 -24.11 -4.22
CA LEU A 162 11.79 -23.42 -3.18
C LEU A 162 10.38 -24.00 -3.05
N THR A 163 9.94 -24.24 -1.83
CA THR A 163 8.63 -24.82 -1.57
C THR A 163 7.69 -23.77 -1.00
N LEU A 164 6.52 -23.62 -1.62
CA LEU A 164 5.38 -22.88 -1.05
C LEU A 164 4.40 -23.89 -0.46
N SER A 165 3.90 -23.63 0.74
CA SER A 165 2.90 -24.50 1.35
C SER A 165 1.84 -23.74 2.15
N PHE A 166 0.68 -24.38 2.24
CA PHE A 166 -0.46 -23.96 3.04
C PHE A 166 -0.88 -25.10 3.96
N SER A 167 -1.05 -24.78 5.25
CA SER A 167 -1.42 -25.74 6.29
C SER A 167 -2.62 -25.22 7.09
N GLU A 168 -3.55 -26.13 7.40
CA GLU A 168 -4.65 -25.89 8.35
C GLU A 168 -4.47 -26.81 9.56
N LYS A 169 -4.56 -26.26 10.77
CA LYS A 169 -4.43 -27.05 12.04
C LYS A 169 -3.21 -27.98 12.03
N GLU A 170 -2.06 -27.44 11.59
CA GLU A 170 -0.78 -28.15 11.46
C GLU A 170 -0.71 -29.24 10.39
N GLU A 171 -1.81 -29.57 9.73
CA GLU A 171 -1.84 -30.46 8.56
C GLU A 171 -1.50 -29.66 7.30
N THR A 172 -0.46 -30.07 6.58
CA THR A 172 -0.12 -29.45 5.29
C THR A 172 -1.07 -29.97 4.22
N LEU A 173 -1.97 -29.10 3.76
CA LEU A 173 -3.00 -29.47 2.77
C LEU A 173 -2.51 -29.29 1.33
N ILE A 174 -1.69 -28.26 1.09
CA ILE A 174 -1.17 -27.94 -0.24
C ILE A 174 0.32 -27.64 -0.10
N LYS A 175 1.13 -28.26 -0.94
CA LYS A 175 2.58 -28.08 -1.03
C LYS A 175 2.99 -28.14 -2.49
N GLU A 176 3.73 -27.14 -2.95
CA GLU A 176 4.23 -27.05 -4.31
C GLU A 176 5.71 -26.69 -4.30
N ILE A 177 6.48 -27.39 -5.12
CA ILE A 177 7.95 -27.26 -5.21
C ILE A 177 8.27 -26.57 -6.53
N PHE A 178 8.97 -25.45 -6.45
CA PHE A 178 9.30 -24.59 -7.58
C PHE A 178 10.80 -24.67 -7.89
N VAL A 179 11.14 -24.82 -9.17
CA VAL A 179 12.53 -24.83 -9.65
C VAL A 179 12.90 -23.44 -10.17
N LEU A 180 13.88 -22.82 -9.51
CA LEU A 180 14.39 -21.48 -9.81
C LEU A 180 15.43 -21.45 -10.93
N ASP A 181 16.02 -22.59 -11.31
CA ASP A 181 16.91 -22.67 -12.47
C ASP A 181 16.12 -22.53 -13.78
N SER A 182 16.58 -21.66 -14.68
CA SER A 182 15.96 -21.37 -15.97
C SER A 182 16.12 -22.52 -16.96
N PHE A 183 17.21 -23.30 -16.88
CA PHE A 183 17.49 -24.42 -17.80
C PHE A 183 16.58 -25.64 -17.60
N TYR A 184 15.97 -25.77 -16.41
CA TYR A 184 15.16 -26.94 -16.04
C TYR A 184 13.66 -26.61 -15.86
N SER A 185 13.26 -25.34 -16.00
CA SER A 185 11.87 -24.92 -15.75
C SER A 185 10.85 -25.36 -16.82
N GLU A 186 11.29 -25.82 -17.99
CA GLU A 186 10.39 -26.18 -19.11
C GLU A 186 9.63 -27.50 -18.90
N LYS A 187 9.91 -28.30 -17.85
CA LYS A 187 9.22 -29.57 -17.59
C LYS A 187 8.30 -29.61 -16.37
N TYR A 188 8.42 -28.65 -15.46
CA TYR A 188 7.65 -28.60 -14.22
C TYR A 188 7.15 -27.17 -13.96
N ASN A 189 5.83 -27.01 -13.77
CA ASN A 189 5.19 -25.78 -13.24
C ASN A 189 4.91 -24.59 -14.18
N GLU A 190 4.86 -24.78 -15.51
CA GLU A 190 4.63 -23.68 -16.49
C GLU A 190 3.45 -22.74 -16.19
N LYS A 191 2.37 -23.23 -15.56
CA LYS A 191 1.18 -22.41 -15.25
C LYS A 191 1.28 -21.60 -13.96
N LYS A 192 2.28 -21.84 -13.10
CA LYS A 192 2.40 -21.24 -11.75
C LYS A 192 3.68 -20.43 -11.56
N ILE A 193 4.49 -20.32 -12.59
CA ILE A 193 5.73 -19.55 -12.63
C ILE A 193 5.63 -18.53 -13.75
N LYS A 194 5.80 -17.25 -13.42
CA LYS A 194 5.96 -16.19 -14.42
C LYS A 194 7.41 -15.73 -14.43
N GLN A 195 8.07 -15.90 -15.57
CA GLN A 195 9.44 -15.44 -15.79
C GLN A 195 9.47 -13.91 -15.89
N LEU A 196 10.52 -13.31 -15.32
CA LEU A 196 10.77 -11.88 -15.30
C LEU A 196 12.23 -11.61 -15.72
N ASP A 197 12.57 -10.33 -15.86
CA ASP A 197 13.92 -9.91 -16.19
C ASP A 197 14.92 -10.32 -15.10
N ASP A 198 16.20 -10.48 -15.47
CA ASP A 198 17.30 -10.77 -14.54
C ASP A 198 17.07 -12.07 -13.72
N ASP A 199 16.55 -13.12 -14.37
CA ASP A 199 16.30 -14.45 -13.80
C ASP A 199 15.33 -14.48 -12.60
N TRP A 200 14.58 -13.39 -12.37
CA TRP A 200 13.53 -13.38 -11.36
C TRP A 200 12.33 -14.19 -11.81
N LYS A 201 11.69 -14.86 -10.86
CA LYS A 201 10.47 -15.64 -11.09
C LYS A 201 9.40 -15.24 -10.08
N GLU A 202 8.19 -14.98 -10.56
CA GLU A 202 7.02 -14.91 -9.69
C GLU A 202 6.46 -16.33 -9.50
N LEU A 203 6.45 -16.79 -8.25
CA LEU A 203 5.93 -18.10 -7.85
C LEU A 203 4.54 -17.91 -7.24
N GLN A 204 3.56 -18.70 -7.68
CA GLN A 204 2.18 -18.57 -7.19
C GLN A 204 1.61 -19.90 -6.67
N LEU A 205 1.07 -19.85 -5.45
CA LEU A 205 0.33 -20.94 -4.82
C LEU A 205 -1.12 -20.50 -4.54
N THR A 206 -2.08 -21.11 -5.23
CA THR A 206 -3.50 -20.87 -4.99
C THR A 206 -4.09 -21.93 -4.09
N PHE A 207 -4.82 -21.51 -3.05
CA PHE A 207 -5.47 -22.39 -2.09
C PHE A 207 -6.79 -21.79 -1.59
N THR A 208 -7.70 -22.67 -1.14
CA THR A 208 -9.00 -22.27 -0.58
C THR A 208 -9.16 -22.89 0.80
N PRO A 209 -9.20 -22.09 1.88
CA PRO A 209 -9.36 -22.61 3.22
C PRO A 209 -10.70 -23.34 3.39
N LYS A 210 -10.65 -24.55 3.94
CA LYS A 210 -11.81 -25.39 4.29
C LYS A 210 -12.48 -24.89 5.57
N ASN A 211 -11.71 -24.30 6.47
CA ASN A 211 -12.16 -23.79 7.76
C ASN A 211 -11.84 -22.31 7.90
N GLU A 212 -12.67 -21.55 8.64
CA GLU A 212 -12.24 -20.22 9.08
C GLU A 212 -11.25 -20.36 10.24
N GLY A 213 -10.33 -19.41 10.36
CA GLY A 213 -9.39 -19.36 11.48
C GLY A 213 -7.99 -18.96 11.07
N THR A 214 -7.07 -19.01 12.02
CA THR A 214 -5.65 -18.79 11.80
C THR A 214 -5.05 -20.00 11.09
N HIS A 215 -4.46 -19.77 9.93
CA HIS A 215 -3.79 -20.80 9.13
C HIS A 215 -2.35 -20.41 8.84
N SER A 216 -1.53 -21.39 8.48
CA SER A 216 -0.11 -21.20 8.24
C SER A 216 0.20 -21.21 6.75
N ILE A 217 0.91 -20.18 6.29
CA ILE A 217 1.46 -20.06 4.94
C ILE A 217 2.98 -20.09 5.08
N LYS A 218 3.66 -20.95 4.33
CA LYS A 218 5.12 -21.12 4.48
C LYS A 218 5.87 -20.97 3.17
N LEU A 219 7.07 -20.41 3.29
CA LEU A 219 8.14 -20.44 2.31
C LEU A 219 9.26 -21.30 2.89
N SER A 220 9.67 -22.37 2.22
CA SER A 220 10.55 -23.38 2.81
C SER A 220 11.55 -23.96 1.84
N PHE A 221 12.69 -24.40 2.36
CA PHE A 221 13.61 -25.25 1.62
C PHE A 221 13.15 -26.71 1.69
N GLU A 222 13.56 -27.51 0.70
CA GLU A 222 13.38 -28.96 0.77
C GLU A 222 14.26 -29.56 1.87
N GLU A 223 13.92 -30.75 2.36
CA GLU A 223 14.63 -31.38 3.49
C GLU A 223 16.08 -31.71 3.16
N ASP A 224 16.38 -32.03 1.90
CA ASP A 224 17.69 -32.40 1.39
C ASP A 224 18.62 -31.20 1.12
N SER A 225 18.11 -29.97 1.20
CA SER A 225 18.95 -28.76 1.19
C SER A 225 19.93 -28.75 2.37
N LYS A 226 21.11 -28.20 2.10
CA LYS A 226 22.25 -28.14 3.01
C LYS A 226 22.30 -26.84 3.77
N ASN A 227 23.02 -26.83 4.87
CA ASN A 227 23.38 -25.63 5.60
C ASN A 227 24.13 -24.64 4.67
N GLY A 228 23.71 -23.38 4.69
CA GLY A 228 24.24 -22.32 3.82
C GLY A 228 23.55 -22.21 2.46
N ASP A 229 22.67 -23.15 2.10
CA ASP A 229 21.78 -23.00 0.94
C ASP A 229 20.88 -21.79 1.16
N ASN A 230 20.77 -20.97 0.14
CA ASN A 230 20.06 -19.71 0.17
C ASN A 230 19.52 -19.28 -1.20
N ILE A 231 18.48 -18.47 -1.12
CA ILE A 231 17.77 -17.88 -2.26
C ILE A 231 17.50 -16.40 -1.97
N LEU A 232 17.32 -15.63 -3.04
CA LEU A 232 16.86 -14.25 -2.94
C LEU A 232 15.36 -14.20 -3.20
N PHE A 233 14.65 -13.38 -2.43
CA PHE A 233 13.22 -13.18 -2.64
C PHE A 233 12.76 -11.78 -2.23
N TYR A 234 11.61 -11.35 -2.75
CA TYR A 234 10.95 -10.12 -2.33
C TYR A 234 9.43 -10.21 -2.52
N ARG A 235 8.73 -9.23 -1.93
CA ARG A 235 7.28 -9.01 -2.05
C ARG A 235 6.44 -10.29 -1.89
N PRO A 236 6.53 -11.01 -0.75
CA PRO A 236 5.59 -12.08 -0.49
C PRO A 236 4.22 -11.45 -0.18
N THR A 237 3.20 -11.85 -0.94
CA THR A 237 1.86 -11.26 -0.86
C THR A 237 0.80 -12.32 -0.86
N LEU A 238 -0.25 -12.08 -0.11
CA LEU A 238 -1.48 -12.84 -0.15
C LEU A 238 -2.50 -12.03 -0.93
N GLN A 239 -3.02 -12.62 -2.00
CA GLN A 239 -3.92 -11.96 -2.94
C GLN A 239 -5.28 -12.65 -2.97
N ILE A 240 -6.33 -11.90 -3.28
CA ILE A 240 -7.70 -12.42 -3.45
C ILE A 240 -8.35 -11.81 -4.69
N PRO A 241 -9.33 -12.49 -5.30
CA PRO A 241 -10.18 -11.85 -6.29
C PRO A 241 -10.98 -10.68 -5.70
N THR A 242 -11.06 -9.57 -6.43
CA THR A 242 -11.76 -8.33 -6.02
C THR A 242 -13.16 -8.59 -5.47
N LYS A 243 -13.92 -9.51 -6.08
CA LYS A 243 -15.30 -9.84 -5.66
C LYS A 243 -15.43 -10.34 -4.22
N TYR A 244 -14.34 -10.81 -3.61
CA TYR A 244 -14.35 -11.32 -2.23
C TYR A 244 -13.94 -10.27 -1.19
N PHE A 245 -13.52 -9.07 -1.60
CA PHE A 245 -12.98 -8.06 -0.68
C PHE A 245 -14.02 -7.61 0.36
N SER A 246 -15.28 -7.37 -0.05
CA SER A 246 -16.36 -7.01 0.88
C SER A 246 -16.62 -8.11 1.90
N LYS A 247 -16.63 -9.38 1.46
CA LYS A 247 -16.80 -10.53 2.35
C LYS A 247 -15.68 -10.61 3.38
N ILE A 248 -14.44 -10.30 3.02
CA ILE A 248 -13.33 -10.23 3.98
C ILE A 248 -13.53 -9.10 4.99
N GLY A 249 -14.02 -7.94 4.56
CA GLY A 249 -14.29 -6.80 5.43
C GLY A 249 -15.24 -7.12 6.60
N GLU A 250 -16.18 -8.04 6.41
CA GLU A 250 -17.09 -8.54 7.46
C GLU A 250 -16.35 -9.23 8.63
N TYR A 251 -15.12 -9.72 8.40
CA TYR A 251 -14.28 -10.41 9.40
C TYR A 251 -13.13 -9.53 9.90
N SER A 252 -13.20 -8.21 9.65
CA SER A 252 -12.16 -7.25 10.01
C SER A 252 -11.80 -7.28 11.50
N ASP A 253 -12.78 -7.53 12.38
CA ASP A 253 -12.57 -7.70 13.82
C ASP A 253 -11.65 -8.88 14.15
N LYS A 254 -11.90 -10.06 13.56
CA LYS A 254 -11.06 -11.27 13.76
C LYS A 254 -9.68 -11.06 13.16
N ILE A 255 -9.60 -10.50 11.96
CA ILE A 255 -8.34 -10.26 11.24
C ILE A 255 -7.44 -9.28 12.01
N ILE A 256 -8.01 -8.21 12.55
CA ILE A 256 -7.24 -7.17 13.25
C ILE A 256 -6.95 -7.54 14.70
N LYS A 257 -7.85 -8.24 15.39
CA LYS A 257 -7.65 -8.63 16.78
C LYS A 257 -6.42 -9.54 16.95
N GLU A 258 -6.09 -10.35 15.94
CA GLU A 258 -4.80 -11.08 15.89
C GLU A 258 -3.58 -10.14 15.78
N GLN A 259 -3.79 -8.93 15.28
CA GLN A 259 -2.75 -8.01 14.84
C GLN A 259 -2.57 -6.77 15.74
N SER A 260 -3.59 -6.33 16.49
CA SER A 260 -3.56 -5.10 17.30
C SER A 260 -4.64 -5.05 18.39
N SER A 261 -4.52 -4.07 19.29
CA SER A 261 -5.43 -3.80 20.42
C SER A 261 -6.51 -2.76 20.11
N VAL A 262 -7.02 -2.71 18.87
CA VAL A 262 -8.03 -1.72 18.43
C VAL A 262 -9.37 -1.96 19.14
N GLU A 263 -10.09 -0.90 19.49
CA GLU A 263 -11.44 -1.02 20.07
C GLU A 263 -12.43 -1.63 19.07
N SER A 264 -13.35 -2.46 19.57
CA SER A 264 -14.23 -3.30 18.74
C SER A 264 -15.08 -2.57 17.71
N SER A 265 -15.31 -1.28 17.93
CA SER A 265 -16.15 -0.44 17.09
C SER A 265 -15.47 0.09 15.82
N TYR A 266 -14.12 0.10 15.76
CA TYR A 266 -13.38 0.70 14.66
C TYR A 266 -12.50 -0.28 13.88
N TYR A 267 -12.65 -1.59 14.12
CA TYR A 267 -11.90 -2.62 13.39
C TYR A 267 -12.05 -2.46 11.88
N THR A 268 -13.27 -2.35 11.36
CA THR A 268 -13.47 -2.19 9.92
C THR A 268 -12.76 -0.95 9.38
N VAL A 269 -12.88 0.21 10.04
CA VAL A 269 -12.17 1.44 9.66
C VAL A 269 -10.65 1.20 9.62
N PHE A 270 -10.10 0.65 10.70
CA PHE A 270 -8.67 0.39 10.84
C PHE A 270 -8.17 -0.58 9.76
N PHE A 271 -8.95 -1.60 9.44
CA PHE A 271 -8.63 -2.59 8.42
C PHE A 271 -8.40 -1.90 7.09
N TRP A 272 -9.36 -1.07 6.67
CA TRP A 272 -9.25 -0.33 5.41
C TRP A 272 -8.08 0.65 5.38
N LEU A 273 -7.82 1.36 6.48
CA LEU A 273 -6.70 2.30 6.55
C LEU A 273 -5.36 1.60 6.41
N MET A 274 -5.20 0.43 7.04
CA MET A 274 -4.01 -0.40 6.87
C MET A 274 -3.82 -0.82 5.40
N GLN A 275 -4.89 -1.20 4.71
CA GLN A 275 -4.84 -1.58 3.29
C GLN A 275 -4.43 -0.39 2.42
N ILE A 276 -5.01 0.80 2.64
CA ILE A 276 -4.63 2.02 1.92
C ILE A 276 -3.17 2.38 2.19
N GLU A 277 -2.73 2.32 3.46
CA GLU A 277 -1.36 2.65 3.85
C GLU A 277 -0.34 1.71 3.16
N GLU A 278 -0.63 0.40 3.10
CA GLU A 278 0.22 -0.58 2.42
C GLU A 278 0.37 -0.27 0.92
N GLU A 279 -0.73 0.04 0.23
CA GLU A 279 -0.70 0.38 -1.20
C GLU A 279 -0.04 1.73 -1.46
N LEU A 280 -0.19 2.72 -0.58
CA LEU A 280 0.49 4.01 -0.69
C LEU A 280 2.01 3.89 -0.51
N LYS A 281 2.46 3.10 0.48
CA LYS A 281 3.88 2.81 0.67
C LYS A 281 4.47 2.19 -0.58
N GLN A 282 3.77 1.24 -1.20
CA GLN A 282 4.23 0.62 -2.44
C GLN A 282 4.28 1.63 -3.60
N LEU A 283 3.21 2.39 -3.80
CA LEU A 283 3.12 3.39 -4.86
C LEU A 283 4.25 4.42 -4.77
N LEU A 284 4.52 4.92 -3.56
CA LEU A 284 5.58 5.90 -3.30
C LEU A 284 6.98 5.29 -3.40
N ALA A 285 7.12 3.99 -3.10
CA ALA A 285 8.37 3.26 -3.20
C ALA A 285 8.73 2.95 -4.66
N GLU A 286 7.79 2.57 -5.52
CA GLU A 286 8.10 2.02 -6.86
C GLU A 286 8.76 3.01 -7.84
N ASP A 287 8.65 4.33 -7.63
CA ASP A 287 9.16 5.40 -8.53
C ASP A 287 8.87 5.20 -10.03
N ALA A 288 7.82 4.43 -10.31
CA ALA A 288 7.27 4.16 -11.63
C ALA A 288 6.07 5.07 -11.90
N PHE A 289 6.17 6.34 -11.48
CA PHE A 289 5.13 7.34 -11.79
C PHE A 289 5.14 7.61 -13.30
N PRO A 290 3.96 7.68 -13.96
CA PRO A 290 3.89 8.08 -15.35
C PRO A 290 4.58 9.43 -15.57
N GLU A 291 5.30 9.56 -16.69
CA GLU A 291 6.25 10.65 -16.93
C GLU A 291 5.63 12.04 -16.74
N LYS A 292 4.43 12.28 -17.31
CA LYS A 292 3.72 13.56 -17.22
C LYS A 292 3.36 13.99 -15.79
N ILE A 293 3.22 13.03 -14.87
CA ILE A 293 2.86 13.28 -13.47
C ILE A 293 3.97 12.91 -12.50
N ASN A 294 5.16 12.57 -13.01
CA ASN A 294 6.35 12.28 -12.22
C ASN A 294 7.00 13.58 -11.69
N VAL A 295 6.20 14.41 -11.02
CA VAL A 295 6.60 15.73 -10.54
C VAL A 295 6.46 15.83 -9.02
N PRO A 296 7.31 16.64 -8.34
CA PRO A 296 7.29 16.75 -6.88
C PRO A 296 5.92 17.12 -6.32
N ALA A 297 5.16 17.96 -7.02
CA ALA A 297 3.83 18.39 -6.58
C ALA A 297 2.82 17.23 -6.47
N VAL A 298 2.86 16.26 -7.40
CA VAL A 298 1.98 15.07 -7.36
C VAL A 298 2.44 14.14 -6.25
N LYS A 299 3.74 13.84 -6.17
CA LYS A 299 4.31 12.98 -5.11
C LYS A 299 4.04 13.54 -3.71
N ALA A 300 4.11 14.85 -3.51
CA ALA A 300 3.81 15.50 -2.24
C ALA A 300 2.35 15.29 -1.81
N ARG A 301 1.41 15.26 -2.76
CA ARG A 301 -0.01 15.00 -2.46
C ARG A 301 -0.26 13.56 -2.04
N PHE A 302 0.39 12.58 -2.67
CA PHE A 302 0.36 11.19 -2.20
C PHE A 302 0.97 11.03 -0.80
N ARG A 303 2.05 11.76 -0.47
CA ARG A 303 2.64 11.76 0.89
C ARG A 303 1.72 12.40 1.93
N LEU A 304 1.04 13.49 1.58
CA LEU A 304 0.03 14.10 2.45
C LEU A 304 -1.11 13.10 2.71
N PHE A 305 -1.58 12.42 1.68
CA PHE A 305 -2.59 11.39 1.78
C PHE A 305 -2.15 10.23 2.68
N GLU A 306 -0.93 9.73 2.50
CA GLU A 306 -0.33 8.71 3.38
C GLU A 306 -0.27 9.17 4.84
N THR A 307 0.09 10.43 5.08
CA THR A 307 0.17 11.01 6.43
C THR A 307 -1.21 11.05 7.10
N GLN A 308 -2.25 11.48 6.38
CA GLN A 308 -3.62 11.51 6.90
C GLN A 308 -4.17 10.11 7.22
N VAL A 309 -3.87 9.13 6.35
CA VAL A 309 -4.26 7.73 6.56
C VAL A 309 -3.61 7.17 7.83
N LYS A 310 -2.30 7.39 8.01
CA LYS A 310 -1.56 6.98 9.20
C LYS A 310 -2.08 7.64 10.47
N GLU A 311 -2.29 8.95 10.43
CA GLU A 311 -2.81 9.71 11.57
C GLU A 311 -4.17 9.17 12.02
N LEU A 312 -5.07 8.89 11.07
CA LEU A 312 -6.37 8.31 11.40
C LEU A 312 -6.23 6.87 11.94
N ALA A 313 -5.36 6.05 11.34
CA ALA A 313 -5.12 4.68 11.79
C ALA A 313 -4.58 4.65 13.23
N ASP A 314 -3.62 5.52 13.53
CA ASP A 314 -3.04 5.66 14.87
C ASP A 314 -4.05 6.17 15.89
N ASN A 315 -4.88 7.15 15.53
CA ASN A 315 -5.95 7.63 16.40
C ASN A 315 -6.98 6.52 16.67
N VAL A 316 -7.44 5.82 15.64
CA VAL A 316 -8.38 4.71 15.79
C VAL A 316 -7.81 3.59 16.67
N LYS A 317 -6.52 3.31 16.57
CA LYS A 317 -5.86 2.25 17.30
C LYS A 317 -5.53 2.60 18.74
N ASN A 318 -5.04 3.81 18.98
CA ASN A 318 -4.38 4.18 20.23
C ASN A 318 -5.17 5.21 21.06
N ASN A 319 -6.21 5.84 20.53
CA ASN A 319 -6.98 6.88 21.22
C ASN A 319 -8.37 6.37 21.65
N PRO A 320 -8.55 5.94 22.91
CA PRO A 320 -9.83 5.40 23.42
C PRO A 320 -10.93 6.46 23.56
N ASN A 321 -10.60 7.74 23.38
CA ASN A 321 -11.56 8.85 23.40
C ASN A 321 -11.90 9.36 22.00
N PHE A 322 -11.39 8.73 20.94
CA PHE A 322 -11.63 9.17 19.57
C PHE A 322 -13.11 9.02 19.21
N GLN A 323 -13.76 10.12 18.82
CA GLN A 323 -15.21 10.12 18.62
C GLN A 323 -15.57 9.75 17.18
N LYS A 324 -16.79 9.20 17.01
CA LYS A 324 -17.35 8.86 15.69
C LYS A 324 -17.34 10.05 14.72
N GLN A 325 -17.60 11.26 15.22
CA GLN A 325 -17.61 12.48 14.42
C GLN A 325 -16.21 12.82 13.88
N ASP A 326 -15.16 12.62 14.70
CA ASP A 326 -13.77 12.85 14.31
C ASP A 326 -13.31 11.82 13.26
N VAL A 327 -13.71 10.56 13.43
CA VAL A 327 -13.48 9.50 12.43
C VAL A 327 -14.13 9.88 11.10
N GLN A 328 -15.42 10.24 11.11
CA GLN A 328 -16.16 10.63 9.89
C GLN A 328 -15.54 11.85 9.21
N LYS A 329 -15.14 12.88 9.97
CA LYS A 329 -14.45 14.05 9.44
C LYS A 329 -13.12 13.68 8.79
N SER A 330 -12.34 12.82 9.44
CA SER A 330 -11.04 12.38 8.91
C SER A 330 -11.18 11.55 7.64
N ILE A 331 -12.21 10.69 7.56
CA ILE A 331 -12.53 9.92 6.35
C ILE A 331 -12.90 10.87 5.19
N ARG A 332 -13.72 11.90 5.44
CA ARG A 332 -14.03 12.92 4.42
C ARG A 332 -12.77 13.67 3.96
N ASN A 333 -11.82 13.96 4.86
CA ASN A 333 -10.55 14.59 4.48
C ASN A 333 -9.68 13.68 3.59
N ILE A 334 -9.64 12.37 3.90
CA ILE A 334 -9.00 11.33 3.09
C ILE A 334 -9.62 11.31 1.68
N GLN A 335 -10.96 11.28 1.59
CA GLN A 335 -11.68 11.33 0.31
C GLN A 335 -11.35 12.60 -0.50
N ASN A 336 -11.43 13.77 0.13
CA ASN A 336 -11.14 15.04 -0.53
C ASN A 336 -9.70 15.08 -1.06
N THR A 337 -8.74 14.62 -0.25
CA THR A 337 -7.32 14.58 -0.66
C THR A 337 -7.10 13.63 -1.83
N PHE A 338 -7.78 12.47 -1.84
CA PHE A 338 -7.71 11.55 -2.96
C PHE A 338 -8.32 12.15 -4.24
N ASN A 339 -9.46 12.82 -4.15
CA ASN A 339 -10.07 13.53 -5.27
C ASN A 339 -9.17 14.67 -5.79
N GLU A 340 -8.52 15.42 -4.90
CA GLU A 340 -7.53 16.43 -5.29
C GLU A 340 -6.35 15.83 -6.06
N ILE A 341 -5.89 14.62 -5.70
CA ILE A 341 -4.86 13.90 -6.45
C ILE A 341 -5.36 13.60 -7.87
N ILE A 342 -6.57 13.06 -8.03
CA ILE A 342 -7.15 12.76 -9.35
C ILE A 342 -7.30 14.03 -10.18
N LEU A 343 -7.85 15.09 -9.61
CA LEU A 343 -7.99 16.38 -10.28
C LEU A 343 -6.62 16.94 -10.71
N ARG A 344 -5.60 16.78 -9.88
CA ARG A 344 -4.24 17.21 -10.23
C ARG A 344 -3.67 16.38 -11.38
N ILE A 345 -3.87 15.07 -11.38
CA ILE A 345 -3.51 14.18 -12.50
C ILE A 345 -4.20 14.65 -13.78
N ASN A 346 -5.53 14.82 -13.75
CA ASN A 346 -6.29 15.30 -14.90
C ASN A 346 -5.73 16.63 -15.43
N ASN A 347 -5.44 17.59 -14.53
CA ASN A 347 -4.84 18.87 -14.91
C ASN A 347 -3.50 18.71 -15.64
N PHE A 348 -2.64 17.75 -15.28
CA PHE A 348 -1.38 17.52 -15.99
C PHE A 348 -1.59 16.91 -17.39
N TYR A 349 -2.57 16.03 -17.55
CA TYR A 349 -2.86 15.38 -18.84
C TYR A 349 -3.69 16.26 -19.79
N ASP A 350 -4.58 17.09 -19.25
CA ASP A 350 -5.45 17.99 -20.01
C ASP A 350 -4.78 19.35 -20.29
N SER A 351 -3.69 19.65 -19.58
CA SER A 351 -2.95 20.89 -19.76
C SER A 351 -2.20 20.91 -21.09
N ASP A 352 -2.54 21.88 -21.92
CA ASP A 352 -1.83 22.20 -23.17
C ASP A 352 -0.60 23.12 -22.96
N LEU A 353 -0.13 23.29 -21.71
CA LEU A 353 0.98 24.20 -21.36
C LEU A 353 2.22 24.00 -22.22
N GLU A 354 2.53 22.77 -22.61
CA GLU A 354 3.69 22.48 -23.45
C GLU A 354 3.52 23.02 -24.88
N ASN A 355 2.33 22.86 -25.46
CA ASN A 355 1.96 23.48 -26.75
C ASN A 355 1.84 25.00 -26.64
N GLN A 356 1.39 25.53 -25.49
CA GLN A 356 1.34 26.96 -25.24
C GLN A 356 2.76 27.56 -25.09
N MET A 357 3.67 26.88 -24.38
CA MET A 357 5.08 27.30 -24.27
C MET A 357 5.82 27.18 -25.60
N GLN A 358 5.54 26.15 -26.42
CA GLN A 358 6.07 26.07 -27.78
C GLN A 358 5.56 27.23 -28.65
N LYS A 359 4.28 27.59 -28.57
CA LYS A 359 3.73 28.75 -29.27
C LYS A 359 4.37 30.08 -28.83
N ILE A 360 4.67 30.23 -27.53
CA ILE A 360 5.36 31.40 -27.00
C ILE A 360 6.83 31.45 -27.48
N ASN A 361 7.54 30.32 -27.49
CA ASN A 361 8.92 30.25 -28.01
C ASN A 361 9.01 30.46 -29.54
N LEU A 362 7.93 30.18 -30.27
CA LEU A 362 7.82 30.47 -31.70
C LEU A 362 7.45 31.93 -32.00
N GLN A 363 6.94 32.68 -31.02
CA GLN A 363 6.78 34.13 -31.10
C GLN A 363 8.12 34.79 -30.76
N SER A 364 9.01 34.89 -31.74
CA SER A 364 10.20 35.74 -31.65
C SER A 364 9.77 37.19 -31.44
N ASP A 365 10.48 37.93 -30.58
CA ASP A 365 10.23 39.33 -30.26
C ASP A 365 9.93 40.18 -31.50
N THR A 366 8.68 40.62 -31.63
CA THR A 366 8.28 41.63 -32.63
C THR A 366 8.62 43.06 -32.17
N ILE A 367 9.39 43.20 -31.09
CA ILE A 367 9.87 44.49 -30.56
C ILE A 367 11.26 44.80 -31.12
N GLN A 368 11.42 44.76 -32.44
CA GLN A 368 12.59 45.36 -33.11
C GLN A 368 12.30 45.67 -34.59
N LYS A 369 11.23 46.43 -34.87
CA LYS A 369 11.08 47.13 -36.15
C LYS A 369 10.07 48.27 -36.08
N ASN A 370 10.30 49.25 -35.22
CA ASN A 370 9.61 50.55 -35.30
C ASN A 370 10.43 51.73 -34.74
N ASN A 371 11.76 51.60 -34.67
CA ASN A 371 12.66 52.73 -34.42
C ASN A 371 13.75 52.77 -35.50
N SER A 372 13.37 53.27 -36.67
CA SER A 372 14.28 54.01 -37.54
C SER A 372 13.50 55.21 -38.05
N GLU A 373 13.54 56.26 -37.22
CA GLU A 373 13.20 57.64 -37.54
C GLU A 373 13.73 58.01 -38.94
N ASN A 374 12.92 58.66 -39.76
CA ASN A 374 12.87 60.12 -39.78
C ASN A 374 14.25 60.77 -40.02
N THR A 375 14.87 60.52 -41.16
CA THR A 375 15.81 61.46 -41.80
C THR A 375 15.63 61.42 -43.32
N ASN A 376 14.84 62.36 -43.86
CA ASN A 376 15.06 63.02 -45.16
C ASN A 376 13.91 64.02 -45.42
N SER A 377 13.96 65.14 -44.71
CA SER A 377 13.33 66.39 -45.12
C SER A 377 14.39 67.48 -45.09
N ALA A 378 15.21 67.54 -46.14
CA ALA A 378 16.07 68.67 -46.49
C ALA A 378 16.79 68.37 -47.82
N LYS A 379 16.08 68.60 -48.93
CA LYS A 379 16.57 69.00 -50.27
C LYS A 379 15.53 68.58 -51.31
N ASP A 380 14.66 69.52 -51.67
CA ASP A 380 14.14 69.70 -53.04
C ASP A 380 13.16 70.87 -53.02
N LEU A 381 13.72 72.08 -53.03
CA LEU A 381 13.04 73.33 -53.36
C LEU A 381 14.08 74.36 -53.82
N GLN A 382 14.73 74.04 -54.93
CA GLN A 382 15.38 75.00 -55.82
C GLN A 382 15.29 74.42 -57.25
N ASN A 383 14.18 74.71 -57.92
CA ASN A 383 14.12 74.90 -59.37
C ASN A 383 12.74 75.43 -59.74
N SER A 384 12.56 76.73 -59.52
CA SER A 384 11.63 77.53 -60.30
C SER A 384 12.40 78.75 -60.78
N GLU A 385 13.02 78.63 -61.95
CA GLU A 385 13.24 79.78 -62.83
C GLU A 385 13.42 79.33 -64.29
N SER A 386 12.48 79.78 -65.11
CA SER A 386 12.50 79.92 -66.57
C SER A 386 12.42 78.65 -67.44
N ILE A 387 11.32 78.52 -68.19
CA ILE A 387 11.26 78.81 -69.64
C ILE A 387 9.80 79.19 -69.97
N ILE A 388 9.71 80.11 -70.94
CA ILE A 388 8.61 80.94 -71.45
C ILE A 388 7.32 80.20 -71.81
#